data_AF-A0A3B8X4Y2-F1
#
_entry.id   AF-A0A3B8X4Y2-F1
#
_cell.length_a   1.000
_cell.length_b   1.000
_cell.length_c   1.000
_cell.angle_alpha   90.00
_cell.angle_beta   90.00
_cell.angle_gamma   90.00
#
_symmetry.space_group_name_H-M   'P 1'
#
loop_
_entity.id
_entity.type
_entity.pdbx_description
1 polymer ?
#
loop_
_entity_poly.entity_id
_entity_poly.type
_entity_poly.pdbx_seq_one_letter_code
_entity_poly.pdbx_strand_id
1 'polypeptide(L)'
;MPETLAPAYYTAAGRGWRRDVWALLHPPYTAWHLSYVVIGAGLAPRVSSFRLAATLVAFFLAVGISAHALDELNGRPLRTSMPSWVLKAAGAVGLAGALGLGFAGLPIVGLGLLPLMALGVLFVFAYNLELLGGRLHGDFWFALSWGSFPLLTAYFAQAGSISIGAVVAAAGAFALSFGQRVLSTPARTLRRRTRSVSGVVTLNDGSQVPLDEEALLRPLERALRAFSWGVVAMAVGLIASRLL
;
A
#
# COMPACT_ATOMS: atom_id res chain seq x y z
N MET A 1 -12.34 -31.41 -3.99
CA MET A 1 -11.52 -30.41 -4.71
C MET A 1 -10.63 -29.71 -3.70
N PRO A 2 -9.35 -29.42 -4.00
CA PRO A 2 -8.53 -28.63 -3.08
C PRO A 2 -9.24 -27.31 -2.78
N GLU A 3 -9.25 -26.93 -1.49
CA GLU A 3 -9.96 -25.76 -1.02
C GLU A 3 -9.34 -24.51 -1.66
N THR A 4 -10.14 -23.70 -2.35
CA THR A 4 -9.60 -22.53 -3.05
C THR A 4 -9.19 -21.46 -2.04
N LEU A 5 -7.89 -21.17 -1.96
CA LEU A 5 -7.36 -20.15 -1.07
C LEU A 5 -7.93 -18.76 -1.40
N ALA A 6 -8.22 -18.00 -0.33
CA ALA A 6 -8.54 -16.58 -0.47
C ALA A 6 -7.37 -15.82 -1.13
N PRO A 7 -7.61 -14.74 -1.91
CA PRO A 7 -6.56 -14.02 -2.64
C PRO A 7 -5.51 -13.31 -1.78
N ALA A 8 -5.79 -13.12 -0.48
CA ALA A 8 -4.86 -12.59 0.51
C ALA A 8 -5.20 -13.13 1.91
N TYR A 9 -4.23 -13.08 2.83
CA TYR A 9 -4.35 -13.61 4.19
C TYR A 9 -5.42 -12.91 5.04
N TYR A 10 -5.76 -11.67 4.70
CA TYR A 10 -6.75 -10.85 5.42
C TYR A 10 -8.12 -10.84 4.72
N THR A 11 -8.30 -11.62 3.66
CA THR A 11 -9.58 -11.75 2.95
C THR A 11 -10.22 -13.08 3.25
N ALA A 12 -11.53 -13.11 3.46
CA ALA A 12 -12.28 -14.34 3.64
C ALA A 12 -12.27 -15.20 2.35
N ALA A 13 -12.25 -16.53 2.52
CA ALA A 13 -12.55 -17.48 1.46
C ALA A 13 -14.06 -17.43 1.18
N GLY A 14 -14.46 -17.01 -0.01
CA GLY A 14 -15.88 -16.85 -0.36
C GLY A 14 -16.17 -15.65 -1.26
N ARG A 15 -17.46 -15.37 -1.47
CA ARG A 15 -17.98 -14.29 -2.32
C ARG A 15 -18.93 -13.39 -1.52
N GLY A 16 -19.11 -12.16 -1.99
CA GLY A 16 -20.09 -11.23 -1.44
C GLY A 16 -19.56 -9.80 -1.35
N TRP A 17 -20.47 -8.83 -1.40
CA TRP A 17 -20.11 -7.41 -1.49
C TRP A 17 -19.26 -6.91 -0.31
N ARG A 18 -19.53 -7.36 0.92
CA ARG A 18 -18.74 -7.00 2.10
C ARG A 18 -17.30 -7.47 1.99
N ARG A 19 -17.12 -8.73 1.56
CA ARG A 19 -15.81 -9.32 1.32
C ARG A 19 -15.09 -8.58 0.19
N ASP A 20 -15.80 -8.19 -0.86
CA ASP A 20 -15.20 -7.48 -1.98
C ASP A 20 -14.78 -6.07 -1.59
N VAL A 21 -15.59 -5.34 -0.83
CA VAL A 21 -15.21 -4.02 -0.27
C VAL A 21 -13.99 -4.17 0.62
N TRP A 22 -13.97 -5.17 1.50
CA TRP A 22 -12.81 -5.44 2.35
C TRP A 22 -11.56 -5.81 1.55
N ALA A 23 -11.69 -6.66 0.54
CA ALA A 23 -10.59 -7.02 -0.34
C ALA A 23 -10.07 -5.79 -1.09
N LEU A 24 -10.96 -4.96 -1.63
CA LEU A 24 -10.62 -3.75 -2.38
C LEU A 24 -9.92 -2.72 -1.49
N LEU A 25 -10.41 -2.49 -0.27
CA LEU A 25 -9.80 -1.56 0.68
C LEU A 25 -8.43 -2.00 1.18
N HIS A 26 -8.07 -3.28 1.02
CA HIS A 26 -6.75 -3.81 1.37
C HIS A 26 -6.26 -3.40 2.79
N PRO A 27 -7.08 -3.47 3.87
CA PRO A 27 -6.90 -2.62 5.05
C PRO A 27 -5.53 -2.71 5.72
N PRO A 28 -4.89 -3.88 5.91
CA PRO A 28 -3.56 -3.94 6.50
C PRO A 28 -2.50 -3.22 5.66
N TYR A 29 -2.56 -3.34 4.34
CA TYR A 29 -1.60 -2.69 3.44
C TYR A 29 -1.92 -1.21 3.23
N THR A 30 -3.20 -0.82 3.19
CA THR A 30 -3.60 0.59 3.20
C THR A 30 -3.11 1.28 4.46
N ALA A 31 -3.35 0.67 5.63
CA ALA A 31 -2.89 1.21 6.91
C ALA A 31 -1.36 1.33 6.94
N TRP A 32 -0.63 0.32 6.45
CA TRP A 32 0.82 0.40 6.28
C TRP A 32 1.22 1.61 5.43
N HIS A 33 0.66 1.78 4.24
CA HIS A 33 1.06 2.87 3.35
C HIS A 33 0.67 4.26 3.90
N LEU A 34 -0.49 4.39 4.55
CA LEU A 34 -0.88 5.60 5.26
C LEU A 34 0.03 5.89 6.46
N SER A 35 0.67 4.89 7.05
CA SER A 35 1.64 5.09 8.13
C SER A 35 2.85 5.89 7.66
N TYR A 36 3.26 5.78 6.39
CA TYR A 36 4.32 6.62 5.84
C TYR A 36 3.92 8.10 5.74
N VAL A 37 2.63 8.39 5.49
CA VAL A 37 2.09 9.76 5.56
C VAL A 37 2.24 10.32 6.97
N VAL A 38 1.83 9.53 7.98
CA VAL A 38 1.95 9.92 9.39
C VAL A 38 3.42 10.12 9.77
N ILE A 39 4.31 9.21 9.38
CA ILE A 39 5.74 9.32 9.66
C ILE A 39 6.33 10.58 9.01
N GLY A 40 6.05 10.81 7.73
CA GLY A 40 6.53 11.99 7.00
C GLY A 40 6.08 13.29 7.65
N ALA A 41 4.79 13.39 7.99
CA ALA A 41 4.26 14.55 8.70
C ALA A 41 4.86 14.70 10.09
N GLY A 42 5.00 13.61 10.85
CA GLY A 42 5.54 13.59 12.21
C GLY A 42 7.02 13.91 12.30
N LEU A 43 7.77 13.86 11.19
CA LEU A 43 9.17 14.28 11.11
C LEU A 43 9.32 15.80 10.86
N ALA A 44 8.26 16.49 10.46
CA ALA A 44 8.33 17.93 10.19
C ALA A 44 8.66 18.74 11.46
N PRO A 45 9.27 19.94 11.36
CA PRO A 45 9.59 20.76 12.52
C PRO A 45 8.36 21.14 13.35
N ARG A 46 7.22 21.39 12.69
CA ARG A 46 5.92 21.62 13.31
C ARG A 46 4.87 20.74 12.66
N VAL A 47 4.02 20.15 13.47
CA VAL A 47 2.92 19.30 13.02
C VAL A 47 1.61 20.08 13.11
N SER A 48 0.94 20.27 11.99
CA SER A 48 -0.45 20.69 11.95
C SER A 48 -1.35 19.47 11.83
N SER A 49 -2.19 19.24 12.84
CA SER A 49 -3.20 18.16 12.83
C SER A 49 -4.18 18.31 11.66
N PHE A 50 -4.52 19.54 11.31
CA PHE A 50 -5.38 19.84 10.16
C PHE A 50 -4.72 19.37 8.84
N ARG A 51 -3.46 19.76 8.60
CA ARG A 51 -2.73 19.35 7.39
C ARG A 51 -2.47 17.84 7.36
N LEU A 52 -2.20 17.23 8.51
CA LEU A 52 -2.06 15.78 8.62
C LEU A 52 -3.36 15.07 8.23
N ALA A 53 -4.49 15.47 8.81
CA ALA A 53 -5.79 14.87 8.50
C ALA A 53 -6.12 15.02 7.00
N ALA A 54 -5.95 16.22 6.43
CA ALA A 54 -6.17 16.44 5.00
C ALA A 54 -5.26 15.55 4.13
N THR A 55 -3.99 15.40 4.50
CA THR A 55 -3.03 14.57 3.77
C THR A 55 -3.40 13.09 3.87
N LEU A 56 -3.80 12.60 5.05
CA LEU A 56 -4.29 11.23 5.24
C LEU A 56 -5.53 10.93 4.41
N VAL A 57 -6.50 11.85 4.39
CA VAL A 57 -7.71 11.69 3.56
C VAL A 57 -7.33 11.67 2.08
N ALA A 58 -6.45 12.58 1.64
CA ALA A 58 -6.00 12.63 0.24
C ALA A 58 -5.30 11.31 -0.18
N PHE A 59 -4.38 10.80 0.64
CA PHE A 59 -3.70 9.53 0.35
C PHE A 59 -4.63 8.32 0.48
N PHE A 60 -5.60 8.32 1.39
CA PHE A 60 -6.60 7.26 1.46
C PHE A 60 -7.47 7.22 0.21
N LEU A 61 -7.92 8.38 -0.28
CA LEU A 61 -8.69 8.49 -1.51
C LEU A 61 -7.88 8.10 -2.75
N ALA A 62 -6.62 8.54 -2.84
CA ALA A 62 -5.74 8.22 -3.97
C ALA A 62 -5.29 6.75 -3.98
N VAL A 63 -4.78 6.25 -2.85
CA VAL A 63 -4.16 4.91 -2.76
C VAL A 63 -5.17 3.87 -2.29
N GLY A 64 -5.82 4.10 -1.14
CA GLY A 64 -6.75 3.16 -0.51
C GLY A 64 -8.03 2.92 -1.29
N ILE A 65 -8.41 3.83 -2.19
CA ILE A 65 -9.61 3.74 -3.04
C ILE A 65 -9.23 3.72 -4.51
N SER A 66 -8.65 4.81 -5.03
CA SER A 66 -8.48 4.96 -6.49
C SER A 66 -7.49 3.95 -7.07
N ALA A 67 -6.27 3.85 -6.52
CA ALA A 67 -5.27 2.91 -7.00
C ALA A 67 -5.77 1.46 -6.93
N HIS A 68 -6.40 1.06 -5.82
CA HIS A 68 -6.97 -0.28 -5.68
C HIS A 68 -8.11 -0.57 -6.66
N ALA A 69 -8.97 0.41 -6.94
CA ALA A 69 -10.03 0.25 -7.93
C ALA A 69 -9.47 0.10 -9.35
N LEU A 70 -8.42 0.85 -9.70
CA LEU A 70 -7.74 0.73 -10.98
C LEU A 70 -6.97 -0.59 -11.11
N ASP A 71 -6.28 -1.04 -10.05
CA ASP A 71 -5.60 -2.34 -10.01
C ASP A 71 -6.61 -3.48 -10.17
N GLU A 72 -7.75 -3.41 -9.48
CA GLU A 72 -8.79 -4.42 -9.60
C GLU A 72 -9.47 -4.41 -10.98
N LEU A 73 -9.58 -3.25 -11.63
CA LEU A 73 -10.01 -3.17 -13.03
C LEU A 73 -9.04 -3.88 -13.98
N ASN A 74 -7.75 -3.90 -13.63
CA ASN A 74 -6.70 -4.52 -14.42
C ASN A 74 -6.51 -6.00 -14.07
N GLY A 75 -7.35 -6.87 -14.62
CA GLY A 75 -7.18 -8.32 -14.51
C GLY A 75 -7.71 -8.96 -13.22
N ARG A 76 -8.43 -8.22 -12.38
CA ARG A 76 -9.14 -8.72 -11.18
C ARG A 76 -8.25 -9.49 -10.19
N PRO A 77 -7.08 -8.95 -9.78
CA PRO A 77 -6.15 -9.61 -8.86
C PRO A 77 -6.78 -10.03 -7.52
N LEU A 78 -7.81 -9.33 -7.04
CA LEU A 78 -8.53 -9.64 -5.80
C LEU A 78 -9.74 -10.54 -5.99
N ARG A 79 -10.05 -10.89 -7.25
CA ARG A 79 -11.17 -11.73 -7.64
C ARG A 79 -12.48 -11.17 -7.08
N THR A 80 -12.67 -9.86 -7.12
CA THR A 80 -13.94 -9.23 -6.71
C THR A 80 -14.99 -9.45 -7.78
N SER A 81 -16.25 -9.48 -7.35
CA SER A 81 -17.43 -9.50 -8.22
C SER A 81 -17.97 -8.10 -8.53
N MET A 82 -17.26 -7.03 -8.12
CA MET A 82 -17.73 -5.66 -8.28
C MET A 82 -17.89 -5.29 -9.77
N PRO A 83 -19.02 -4.68 -10.18
CA PRO A 83 -19.19 -4.21 -11.54
C PRO A 83 -18.08 -3.22 -11.93
N SER A 84 -17.58 -3.31 -13.17
CA SER A 84 -16.46 -2.46 -13.62
C SER A 84 -16.78 -0.96 -13.54
N TRP A 85 -18.05 -0.57 -13.68
CA TRP A 85 -18.45 0.83 -13.54
C TRP A 85 -18.28 1.35 -12.10
N VAL A 86 -18.48 0.50 -11.08
CA VAL A 86 -18.26 0.86 -9.67
C VAL A 86 -16.78 1.14 -9.44
N LEU A 87 -15.91 0.29 -9.96
CA LEU A 87 -14.46 0.49 -9.83
C LEU A 87 -13.99 1.73 -10.61
N LYS A 88 -14.52 1.99 -11.81
CA LYS A 88 -14.21 3.21 -12.57
C LYS A 88 -14.65 4.45 -11.79
N ALA A 89 -15.85 4.42 -11.23
CA ALA A 89 -16.38 5.52 -10.41
C ALA A 89 -15.53 5.72 -9.14
N ALA A 90 -15.18 4.66 -8.42
CA ALA A 90 -14.31 4.73 -7.25
C ALA A 90 -12.92 5.28 -7.59
N GLY A 91 -12.32 4.83 -8.70
CA GLY A 91 -11.09 5.37 -9.28
C GLY A 91 -11.18 6.87 -9.52
N ALA A 92 -12.16 7.29 -10.32
CA ALA A 92 -12.33 8.70 -10.69
C ALA A 92 -12.65 9.61 -9.50
N VAL A 93 -13.61 9.23 -8.66
CA VAL A 93 -14.04 10.02 -7.50
C VAL A 93 -12.95 10.09 -6.43
N GLY A 94 -12.27 8.97 -6.16
CA GLY A 94 -11.15 8.94 -5.21
C GLY A 94 -10.02 9.86 -5.67
N LEU A 95 -9.61 9.75 -6.95
CA LEU A 95 -8.55 10.61 -7.48
C LEU A 95 -8.96 12.09 -7.50
N ALA A 96 -10.18 12.41 -7.92
CA ALA A 96 -10.69 13.78 -7.94
C ALA A 96 -10.73 14.38 -6.52
N GLY A 97 -11.18 13.62 -5.52
CA GLY A 97 -11.20 14.05 -4.13
C GLY A 97 -9.80 14.31 -3.57
N ALA A 98 -8.84 13.42 -3.87
CA ALA A 98 -7.45 13.60 -3.46
C ALA A 98 -6.82 14.85 -4.10
N LEU A 99 -7.04 15.06 -5.40
CA LEU A 99 -6.56 16.26 -6.09
C LEU A 99 -7.25 17.53 -5.59
N GLY A 100 -8.55 17.47 -5.32
CA GLY A 100 -9.30 18.59 -4.73
C GLY A 100 -8.69 19.03 -3.39
N LEU A 101 -8.33 18.09 -2.52
CA LEU A 101 -7.60 18.38 -1.27
C LEU A 101 -6.21 18.97 -1.53
N GLY A 102 -5.48 18.45 -2.53
CA GLY A 102 -4.19 19.00 -2.95
C GLY A 102 -4.28 20.45 -3.43
N PHE A 103 -5.25 20.75 -4.31
CA PHE A 103 -5.51 22.10 -4.81
C PHE A 103 -5.96 23.05 -3.69
N ALA A 104 -6.84 22.59 -2.79
CA ALA A 104 -7.24 23.35 -1.61
C ALA A 104 -6.07 23.64 -0.65
N GLY A 105 -5.02 22.81 -0.68
CA GLY A 105 -3.79 23.00 0.09
C GLY A 105 -2.81 24.02 -0.52
N LEU A 106 -2.95 24.41 -1.80
CA LEU A 106 -1.99 25.31 -2.46
C LEU A 106 -1.82 26.68 -1.79
N PRO A 107 -2.88 27.36 -1.32
CA PRO A 107 -2.71 28.64 -0.62
C PRO A 107 -1.98 28.51 0.72
N ILE A 108 -1.94 27.29 1.28
CA ILE A 108 -1.42 27.00 2.63
C ILE A 108 0.02 26.46 2.58
N VAL A 109 0.31 25.61 1.59
CA VAL A 109 1.58 24.89 1.44
C VAL A 109 2.46 25.52 0.35
N GLY A 110 1.85 26.18 -0.63
CA GLY A 110 2.52 26.81 -1.77
C GLY A 110 2.54 25.97 -3.05
N LEU A 111 2.96 26.58 -4.15
CA LEU A 111 2.96 25.98 -5.49
C LEU A 111 3.90 24.77 -5.63
N GLY A 112 4.86 24.60 -4.71
CA GLY A 112 5.74 23.43 -4.69
C GLY A 112 5.01 22.10 -4.48
N LEU A 113 3.74 22.11 -4.08
CA LEU A 113 2.90 20.91 -4.00
C LEU A 113 2.49 20.37 -5.38
N LEU A 114 2.41 21.22 -6.41
CA LEU A 114 2.01 20.85 -7.77
C LEU A 114 2.85 19.71 -8.38
N PRO A 115 4.20 19.73 -8.35
CA PRO A 115 4.99 18.61 -8.88
C PRO A 115 4.73 17.29 -8.13
N LEU A 116 4.48 17.34 -6.81
CA LEU A 116 4.13 16.13 -6.05
C LEU A 116 2.75 15.61 -6.45
N MET A 117 1.77 16.49 -6.67
CA MET A 117 0.44 16.10 -7.17
C MET A 117 0.54 15.44 -8.55
N ALA A 118 1.30 16.06 -9.47
CA ALA A 118 1.52 15.50 -10.81
C ALA A 118 2.19 14.12 -10.76
N LEU A 119 3.21 13.96 -9.90
CA LEU A 119 3.88 12.68 -9.67
C LEU A 119 2.94 11.63 -9.06
N GLY A 120 2.07 12.03 -8.12
CA GLY A 120 1.05 11.16 -7.55
C GLY A 120 0.07 10.64 -8.59
N VAL A 121 -0.42 11.52 -9.48
CA VAL A 121 -1.28 11.13 -10.62
C VAL A 121 -0.57 10.15 -11.54
N LEU A 122 0.70 10.43 -11.87
CA LEU A 122 1.53 9.54 -12.68
C LEU A 122 1.62 8.15 -12.03
N PHE A 123 1.91 8.06 -10.74
CA PHE A 123 2.01 6.76 -10.06
C PHE A 123 0.68 6.02 -10.01
N VAL A 124 -0.44 6.69 -9.72
CA VAL A 124 -1.77 6.07 -9.68
C VAL A 124 -2.10 5.42 -11.04
N PHE A 125 -1.84 6.10 -12.15
CA PHE A 125 -2.15 5.55 -13.46
C PHE A 125 -1.09 4.57 -13.96
N ALA A 126 0.19 4.96 -13.95
CA ALA A 126 1.25 4.16 -14.55
C ALA A 126 1.45 2.82 -13.85
N TYR A 127 1.33 2.78 -12.51
CA TYR A 127 1.52 1.55 -11.75
C TYR A 127 0.34 0.59 -11.91
N ASN A 128 -0.88 1.07 -11.69
CA ASN A 128 -2.07 0.20 -11.57
C ASN A 128 -2.66 -0.21 -12.92
N LEU A 129 -2.52 0.63 -13.96
CA LEU A 129 -2.95 0.29 -15.32
C LEU A 129 -1.80 -0.30 -16.16
N GLU A 130 -0.63 -0.50 -15.57
CA GLU A 130 0.59 -1.00 -16.25
C GLU A 130 0.89 -0.24 -17.56
N LEU A 131 0.72 1.08 -17.55
CA LEU A 131 1.00 1.93 -18.71
C LEU A 131 2.47 1.76 -19.15
N LEU A 132 2.75 2.08 -20.41
CA LEU A 132 4.08 1.87 -21.03
C LEU A 132 4.52 0.39 -21.05
N GLY A 133 3.56 -0.54 -21.13
CA GLY A 133 3.83 -1.98 -21.14
C GLY A 133 4.40 -2.50 -19.82
N GLY A 134 4.01 -1.90 -18.69
CA GLY A 134 4.45 -2.33 -17.36
C GLY A 134 5.86 -1.88 -16.95
N ARG A 135 6.53 -1.02 -17.71
CA ARG A 135 7.89 -0.52 -17.37
C ARG A 135 7.98 0.21 -16.03
N LEU A 136 6.87 0.82 -15.60
CA LEU A 136 6.73 1.49 -14.30
C LEU A 136 6.02 0.61 -13.26
N HIS A 137 5.90 -0.70 -13.52
CA HIS A 137 5.34 -1.69 -12.61
C HIS A 137 6.46 -2.61 -12.09
N GLY A 138 6.43 -2.96 -10.80
CA GLY A 138 7.44 -3.81 -10.17
C GLY A 138 7.81 -3.37 -8.77
N ASP A 139 8.79 -4.04 -8.17
CA ASP A 139 9.12 -3.88 -6.75
C ASP A 139 9.75 -2.52 -6.45
N PHE A 140 10.63 -2.05 -7.33
CA PHE A 140 11.22 -0.72 -7.22
C PHE A 140 10.16 0.38 -7.27
N TRP A 141 9.30 0.36 -8.31
CA TRP A 141 8.26 1.38 -8.48
C TRP A 141 7.21 1.33 -7.39
N PHE A 142 6.88 0.13 -6.88
CA PHE A 142 6.03 -0.04 -5.72
C PHE A 142 6.62 0.65 -4.49
N ALA A 143 7.89 0.36 -4.19
CA ALA A 143 8.58 0.93 -3.05
C ALA A 143 8.73 2.46 -3.13
N LEU A 144 9.01 2.97 -4.32
CA LEU A 144 9.11 4.41 -4.56
C LEU A 144 7.75 5.12 -4.42
N SER A 145 6.73 4.62 -5.11
CA SER A 145 5.41 5.27 -5.18
C SER A 145 4.57 5.10 -3.92
N TRP A 146 4.67 3.97 -3.22
CA TRP A 146 3.86 3.68 -2.03
C TRP A 146 4.64 3.64 -0.72
N GLY A 147 5.97 3.81 -0.77
CA GLY A 147 6.84 3.97 0.41
C GLY A 147 7.39 5.39 0.54
N SER A 148 8.35 5.75 -0.31
CA SER A 148 9.04 7.05 -0.23
C SER A 148 8.15 8.24 -0.53
N PHE A 149 7.36 8.16 -1.60
CA PHE A 149 6.56 9.28 -2.08
C PHE A 149 5.50 9.77 -1.06
N PRO A 150 4.71 8.89 -0.40
CA PRO A 150 3.77 9.33 0.63
C PRO A 150 4.47 10.02 1.80
N LEU A 151 5.64 9.53 2.22
CA LEU A 151 6.42 10.12 3.30
C LEU A 151 6.90 11.53 2.94
N LEU A 152 7.57 11.67 1.78
CA LEU A 152 8.10 12.96 1.33
C LEU A 152 6.98 13.98 1.09
N THR A 153 5.86 13.54 0.51
CA THR A 153 4.71 14.42 0.26
C THR A 153 4.10 14.91 1.56
N ALA A 154 3.96 14.05 2.56
CA ALA A 154 3.42 14.43 3.86
C ALA A 154 4.35 15.34 4.65
N TYR A 155 5.67 15.09 4.59
CA TYR A 155 6.65 16.00 5.15
C TYR A 155 6.56 17.38 4.48
N PHE A 156 6.52 17.43 3.15
CA PHE A 156 6.40 18.67 2.39
C PHE A 156 5.11 19.42 2.72
N ALA A 157 3.98 18.71 2.84
CA ALA A 157 2.70 19.31 3.21
C ALA A 157 2.74 20.00 4.58
N GLN A 158 3.58 19.53 5.50
CA GLN A 158 3.78 20.18 6.79
C GLN A 158 4.80 21.33 6.73
N ALA A 159 5.96 21.10 6.09
CA ALA A 159 7.13 21.97 6.21
C ALA A 159 7.34 22.95 5.03
N GLY A 160 6.68 22.74 3.88
CA GLY A 160 6.90 23.50 2.65
C GLY A 160 8.28 23.30 2.00
N SER A 161 9.08 22.39 2.53
CA SER A 161 10.43 22.03 2.05
C SER A 161 10.71 20.56 2.36
N ILE A 162 11.84 20.02 1.88
CA ILE A 162 12.30 18.66 2.17
C ILE A 162 13.63 18.74 2.94
N SER A 163 13.73 18.07 4.08
CA SER A 163 14.98 17.96 4.83
C SER A 163 15.74 16.68 4.48
N ILE A 164 17.04 16.66 4.79
CA ILE A 164 17.87 15.44 4.68
C ILE A 164 17.27 14.31 5.52
N GLY A 165 16.79 14.60 6.74
CA GLY A 165 16.13 13.62 7.59
C GLY A 165 14.89 12.98 6.93
N ALA A 166 14.08 13.79 6.24
CA ALA A 166 12.93 13.28 5.48
C ALA A 166 13.36 12.36 4.32
N VAL A 167 14.46 12.68 3.63
CA VAL A 167 15.02 11.84 2.55
C VAL A 167 15.51 10.50 3.10
N VAL A 168 16.24 10.50 4.22
CA VAL A 168 16.71 9.26 4.86
C VAL A 168 15.52 8.41 5.33
N ALA A 169 14.51 9.03 5.95
CA ALA A 169 13.29 8.33 6.33
C ALA A 169 12.54 7.77 5.11
N ALA A 170 12.50 8.49 4.00
CA ALA A 170 11.92 8.04 2.74
C ALA A 170 12.66 6.84 2.14
N ALA A 171 13.98 6.75 2.31
CA ALA A 171 14.75 5.56 1.96
C ALA A 171 14.41 4.37 2.87
N GLY A 172 14.16 4.61 4.17
CA GLY A 172 13.63 3.58 5.07
C GLY A 172 12.25 3.09 4.64
N ALA A 173 11.34 4.01 4.29
CA ALA A 173 10.01 3.67 3.78
C ALA A 173 10.09 2.91 2.44
N PHE A 174 11.04 3.26 1.57
CA PHE A 174 11.35 2.49 0.37
C PHE A 174 11.70 1.04 0.73
N ALA A 175 12.69 0.84 1.60
CA ALA A 175 13.17 -0.49 1.95
C ALA A 175 12.08 -1.36 2.58
N LEU A 176 11.24 -0.79 3.46
CA LEU A 176 10.11 -1.48 4.07
C LEU A 176 9.04 -1.87 3.04
N SER A 177 8.68 -0.97 2.13
CA SER A 177 7.73 -1.29 1.05
C SER A 177 8.30 -2.27 0.02
N PHE A 178 9.60 -2.21 -0.26
CA PHE A 178 10.29 -3.19 -1.09
C PHE A 178 10.24 -4.59 -0.44
N GLY A 179 10.58 -4.69 0.84
CA GLY A 179 10.49 -5.93 1.62
C GLY A 179 9.07 -6.48 1.67
N GLN A 180 8.07 -5.63 1.87
CA GLN A 180 6.66 -6.03 1.75
C GLN A 180 6.37 -6.66 0.39
N ARG A 181 6.85 -6.04 -0.70
CA ARG A 181 6.60 -6.55 -2.05
C ARG A 181 7.29 -7.89 -2.28
N VAL A 182 8.55 -8.02 -1.87
CA VAL A 182 9.34 -9.27 -1.95
C VAL A 182 8.64 -10.41 -1.19
N LEU A 183 8.04 -10.16 -0.03
CA LEU A 183 7.29 -11.18 0.72
C LEU A 183 5.91 -11.47 0.10
N SER A 184 5.21 -10.43 -0.35
CA SER A 184 3.84 -10.55 -0.86
C SER A 184 3.76 -11.15 -2.26
N THR A 185 4.77 -11.02 -3.10
CA THR A 185 4.81 -11.59 -4.45
C THR A 185 4.72 -13.13 -4.44
N PRO A 186 5.60 -13.88 -3.76
CA PRO A 186 5.47 -15.34 -3.68
C PRO A 186 4.17 -15.77 -2.99
N ALA A 187 3.72 -15.07 -1.94
CA ALA A 187 2.45 -15.37 -1.28
C ALA A 187 1.24 -15.21 -2.23
N ARG A 188 1.25 -14.15 -3.06
CA ARG A 188 0.22 -13.95 -4.09
C ARG A 188 0.30 -15.02 -5.18
N THR A 189 1.50 -15.42 -5.61
CA THR A 189 1.66 -16.51 -6.58
C THR A 189 1.03 -17.80 -6.05
N LEU A 190 1.36 -18.20 -4.82
CA LEU A 190 0.81 -19.37 -4.15
C LEU A 190 -0.72 -19.32 -4.05
N ARG A 191 -1.31 -18.18 -3.64
CA ARG A 191 -2.77 -18.05 -3.51
C ARG A 191 -3.51 -17.91 -4.82
N ARG A 192 -2.89 -17.29 -5.83
CA ARG A 192 -3.60 -16.78 -7.01
C ARG A 192 -3.33 -17.55 -8.29
N ARG A 193 -2.15 -18.19 -8.39
CA ARG A 193 -1.64 -18.79 -9.63
C ARG A 193 -1.15 -20.24 -9.45
N THR A 194 -0.94 -20.70 -8.21
CA THR A 194 -0.52 -22.07 -7.94
C THR A 194 -1.71 -23.01 -7.80
N ARG A 195 -1.61 -24.20 -8.41
CA ARG A 195 -2.63 -25.25 -8.35
C ARG A 195 -2.41 -26.24 -7.21
N SER A 196 -1.15 -26.60 -6.95
CA SER A 196 -0.72 -27.56 -5.93
C SER A 196 0.76 -27.35 -5.62
N VAL A 197 1.18 -27.51 -4.35
CA VAL A 197 2.58 -27.67 -3.93
C VAL A 197 2.69 -28.98 -3.15
N SER A 198 3.70 -29.78 -3.48
CA SER A 198 4.02 -31.01 -2.77
C SER A 198 5.52 -31.25 -2.77
N GLY A 199 6.06 -31.61 -1.61
CA GLY A 199 7.47 -31.94 -1.44
C GLY A 199 7.74 -32.40 -0.01
N VAL A 200 9.01 -32.71 0.27
CA VAL A 200 9.48 -33.09 1.61
C VAL A 200 10.80 -32.37 1.86
N VAL A 201 10.95 -31.79 3.05
CA VAL A 201 12.22 -31.31 3.57
C VAL A 201 12.79 -32.40 4.46
N THR A 202 13.95 -32.94 4.08
CA THR A 202 14.73 -33.83 4.95
C THR A 202 15.68 -32.96 5.77
N LEU A 203 15.53 -33.01 7.10
CA LEU A 203 16.38 -32.28 8.04
C LEU A 203 17.70 -33.02 8.26
N ASN A 204 18.67 -32.34 8.88
CA ASN A 204 20.00 -32.88 9.12
C ASN A 204 20.01 -34.13 10.02
N ASP A 205 18.98 -34.33 10.84
CA ASP A 205 18.78 -35.51 11.68
C ASP A 205 18.05 -36.66 10.95
N GLY A 206 17.79 -36.50 9.65
CA GLY A 206 17.05 -37.46 8.82
C GLY A 206 15.53 -37.39 8.97
N SER A 207 15.00 -36.57 9.88
CA SER A 207 13.55 -36.36 9.99
C SER A 207 13.00 -35.68 8.74
N GLN A 208 11.77 -36.02 8.39
CA GLN A 208 11.10 -35.53 7.19
C GLN A 208 9.92 -34.65 7.58
N VAL A 209 9.85 -33.47 6.96
CA VAL A 209 8.75 -32.51 7.15
C VAL A 209 8.06 -32.30 5.80
N PRO A 210 6.72 -32.41 5.71
CA PRO A 210 6.01 -32.15 4.47
C PRO A 210 6.18 -30.68 4.05
N LEU A 211 6.43 -30.46 2.76
CA LEU A 211 6.49 -29.15 2.14
C LEU A 211 5.26 -28.96 1.25
N ASP A 212 4.25 -28.29 1.78
CA ASP A 212 3.00 -27.96 1.10
C ASP A 212 2.80 -26.44 0.96
N GLU A 213 1.66 -26.03 0.41
CA GLU A 213 1.30 -24.61 0.27
C GLU A 213 1.27 -23.88 1.61
N GLU A 214 0.78 -24.52 2.66
CA GLU A 214 0.67 -23.92 3.98
C GLU A 214 2.04 -23.66 4.58
N ALA A 215 2.95 -24.64 4.48
CA ALA A 215 4.32 -24.54 4.93
C ALA A 215 5.06 -23.35 4.27
N LEU A 216 4.84 -23.12 2.98
CA LEU A 216 5.42 -21.98 2.25
C LEU A 216 4.74 -20.63 2.56
N LEU A 217 3.41 -20.61 2.71
CA LEU A 217 2.65 -19.38 2.99
C LEU A 217 2.86 -18.86 4.40
N ARG A 218 2.93 -19.76 5.38
CA ARG A 218 2.96 -19.44 6.81
C ARG A 218 4.04 -18.42 7.20
N PRO A 219 5.34 -18.57 6.85
CA PRO A 219 6.35 -17.59 7.21
C PRO A 219 6.15 -16.24 6.50
N LEU A 220 5.76 -16.25 5.23
CA LEU A 220 5.51 -15.04 4.44
C LEU A 220 4.40 -14.19 5.07
N GLU A 221 3.27 -14.83 5.41
CA GLU A 221 2.11 -14.14 5.95
C GLU A 221 2.30 -13.70 7.39
N ARG A 222 3.01 -14.47 8.21
CA ARG A 222 3.37 -14.06 9.57
C ARG A 222 4.23 -12.80 9.53
N ALA A 223 5.25 -12.77 8.67
CA ALA A 223 6.09 -11.59 8.48
C ALA A 223 5.27 -10.39 7.97
N LEU A 224 4.46 -10.57 6.93
CA LEU A 224 3.61 -9.50 6.38
C LEU A 224 2.63 -8.93 7.42
N ARG A 225 2.00 -9.77 8.24
CA ARG A 225 1.13 -9.33 9.35
C ARG A 225 1.91 -8.53 10.39
N ALA A 226 3.06 -9.04 10.82
CA ALA A 226 3.89 -8.39 11.82
C ALA A 226 4.36 -7.01 11.36
N PHE A 227 4.86 -6.90 10.12
CA PHE A 227 5.27 -5.61 9.58
C PHE A 227 4.09 -4.65 9.36
N SER A 228 2.93 -5.15 8.89
CA SER A 228 1.74 -4.30 8.68
C SER A 228 1.34 -3.58 9.97
N TRP A 229 1.30 -4.29 11.09
CA TRP A 229 0.98 -3.68 12.39
C TRP A 229 2.15 -2.94 13.02
N GLY A 230 3.37 -3.42 12.83
CA GLY A 230 4.57 -2.78 13.37
C GLY A 230 4.80 -1.37 12.83
N VAL A 231 4.66 -1.17 11.50
CA VAL A 231 4.82 0.15 10.89
C VAL A 231 3.70 1.10 11.32
N VAL A 232 2.47 0.60 11.46
CA VAL A 232 1.34 1.37 12.00
C VAL A 232 1.60 1.80 13.44
N ALA A 233 2.03 0.88 14.31
CA ALA A 233 2.35 1.19 15.71
C ALA A 233 3.48 2.22 15.81
N MET A 234 4.51 2.11 14.97
CA MET A 234 5.59 3.10 14.93
C MET A 234 5.10 4.48 14.50
N ALA A 235 4.25 4.55 13.48
CA ALA A 235 3.67 5.80 13.02
C ALA A 235 2.79 6.46 14.09
N VAL A 236 1.94 5.66 14.75
CA VAL A 236 1.09 6.13 15.86
C VAL A 236 1.94 6.61 17.04
N GLY A 237 2.95 5.85 17.45
CA GLY A 237 3.86 6.26 18.54
C GLY A 237 4.61 7.55 18.23
N LEU A 238 5.10 7.69 16.99
CA LEU A 238 5.77 8.91 16.53
C LEU A 238 4.82 10.11 16.55
N ILE A 239 3.60 10.00 16.02
CA ILE A 239 2.71 11.16 15.99
C ILE A 239 2.18 11.52 17.38
N ALA A 240 1.95 10.52 18.23
CA ALA A 240 1.56 10.73 19.63
C ALA A 240 2.63 11.53 20.38
N SER A 241 3.92 11.21 20.21
CA SER A 241 5.02 11.96 20.86
C SER A 241 5.20 13.40 20.35
N ARG A 242 4.50 13.78 19.27
CA ARG A 242 4.52 15.14 18.72
C ARG A 242 3.31 15.97 19.14
N LEU A 243 2.23 15.33 19.58
CA LEU A 243 0.92 15.97 19.82
C LEU A 243 0.43 15.86 21.27
N LEU A 244 0.95 14.91 22.04
CA LEU A 244 0.68 14.72 23.47
C LEU A 244 1.87 15.24 24.29
#